data_AF-A0A286C0U4-F1
#
_entry.id   AF-A0A286C0U4-F1
#
_cell.length_a   1.000
_cell.length_b   1.000
_cell.length_c   1.000
_cell.angle_alpha   90.00
_cell.angle_beta   90.00
_cell.angle_gamma   90.00
#
_symmetry.space_group_name_H-M   'P 1'
#
loop_
_entity.id
_entity.type
_entity.pdbx_description
1 polymer ?
#
loop_
_entity_poly.entity_id
_entity_poly.type
_entity_poly.pdbx_seq_one_letter_code
_entity_poly.pdbx_strand_id
1 'polypeptide(L)'
;MHFNDEVTPATILAELVRYAEAQPDDTQGFRHLKHGDLYPHFYAKAEQVLAAFDKYRSITYNTLSAGDRGTDIVIRYSCKTISDGKERHIAIQIKSFDEFENDDDLFSKISARIYNSEKAYETALERYYLLLCTDQGKHLERVRAICTELKENPKVVVVEPRNAWFFFAMEDAMIDAVSDSLMYPEDYVRRQAREQVAGIGKRRLILLLSCLIHAIEEKGCFTVSDDFVMHNDHVQEFEKNNPEDHASLSEDVVAMEGRFFFREADVAGFEIYQDSVSAIVALYYDAKVRYGHTGDEAVHYLSTFLEQSA
;
A
#
# COMPACT_ATOMS: atom_id res chain seq x y z
N MET A 1 -1.13 24.44 -17.29
CA MET A 1 -2.26 24.58 -16.34
C MET A 1 -2.90 23.21 -16.25
N HIS A 2 -2.38 22.34 -15.38
CA HIS A 2 -2.98 21.05 -15.04
C HIS A 2 -3.53 21.19 -13.63
N PHE A 3 -4.85 21.29 -13.53
CA PHE A 3 -5.54 21.05 -12.28
C PHE A 3 -5.50 19.54 -12.08
N ASN A 4 -4.50 19.04 -11.35
CA ASN A 4 -4.60 17.69 -10.81
C ASN A 4 -5.76 17.72 -9.82
N ASP A 5 -6.75 16.84 -10.00
CA ASP A 5 -7.77 16.60 -9.00
C ASP A 5 -7.08 16.42 -7.65
N GLU A 6 -7.46 17.24 -6.66
CA GLU A 6 -6.77 17.23 -5.38
C GLU A 6 -6.92 15.86 -4.69
N VAL A 7 -5.80 15.30 -4.25
CA VAL A 7 -5.77 14.01 -3.56
C VAL A 7 -6.58 14.07 -2.27
N THR A 8 -7.57 13.20 -2.15
CA THR A 8 -8.39 13.02 -0.95
C THR A 8 -8.16 11.64 -0.32
N PRO A 9 -8.60 11.43 0.94
CA PRO A 9 -8.60 10.09 1.53
C PRO A 9 -9.33 9.05 0.67
N ALA A 10 -10.38 9.48 -0.07
CA ALA A 10 -11.09 8.60 -0.99
C ALA A 10 -10.23 8.20 -2.20
N THR A 11 -9.45 9.13 -2.74
CA THR A 11 -8.50 8.83 -3.83
C THR A 11 -7.42 7.85 -3.36
N ILE A 12 -6.82 8.08 -2.18
CA ILE A 12 -5.79 7.19 -1.64
C ILE A 12 -6.38 5.79 -1.38
N LEU A 13 -7.53 5.67 -0.73
CA LEU A 13 -8.17 4.38 -0.51
C LEU A 13 -8.52 3.67 -1.81
N ALA A 14 -8.97 4.40 -2.84
CA ALA A 14 -9.26 3.82 -4.14
C ALA A 14 -8.02 3.20 -4.80
N GLU A 15 -6.86 3.84 -4.66
CA GLU A 15 -5.59 3.31 -5.16
C GLU A 15 -5.10 2.12 -4.32
N LEU A 16 -5.14 2.22 -2.98
CA LEU A 16 -4.67 1.15 -2.09
C LEU A 16 -5.44 -0.16 -2.27
N VAL A 17 -6.77 -0.11 -2.36
CA VAL A 17 -7.57 -1.33 -2.56
C VAL A 17 -7.40 -1.92 -3.96
N ARG A 18 -6.80 -1.18 -4.90
CA ARG A 18 -6.51 -1.65 -6.26
C ARG A 18 -5.02 -1.86 -6.53
N TYR A 19 -4.17 -1.65 -5.53
CA TYR A 19 -2.72 -1.62 -5.70
C TYR A 19 -2.19 -2.91 -6.33
N ALA A 20 -2.61 -4.04 -5.78
CA ALA A 20 -2.32 -5.36 -6.33
C ALA A 20 -3.42 -6.37 -5.98
N GLU A 21 -3.33 -7.54 -6.60
CA GLU A 21 -4.18 -8.69 -6.34
C GLU A 21 -3.33 -9.83 -5.78
N ALA A 22 -3.75 -10.39 -4.65
CA ALA A 22 -3.16 -11.62 -4.13
C ALA A 22 -3.39 -12.81 -5.09
N GLN A 23 -2.68 -13.91 -4.90
CA GLN A 23 -3.02 -15.14 -5.62
C GLN A 23 -4.40 -15.63 -5.13
N PRO A 24 -5.20 -16.29 -5.99
CA PRO A 24 -6.50 -16.81 -5.58
C PRO A 24 -6.41 -17.70 -4.32
N ASP A 25 -5.36 -18.50 -4.21
CA ASP A 25 -5.15 -19.41 -3.07
C ASP A 25 -4.85 -18.69 -1.76
N ASP A 26 -4.26 -17.49 -1.80
CA ASP A 26 -4.00 -16.70 -0.58
C ASP A 26 -5.30 -16.30 0.13
N THR A 27 -6.38 -16.10 -0.64
CA THR A 27 -7.70 -15.73 -0.10
C THR A 27 -8.32 -16.81 0.79
N GLN A 28 -7.78 -18.04 0.77
CA GLN A 28 -8.15 -19.10 1.72
C GLN A 28 -7.83 -18.71 3.17
N GLY A 29 -6.88 -17.81 3.39
CA GLY A 29 -6.56 -17.32 4.73
C GLY A 29 -7.74 -16.64 5.43
N PHE A 30 -8.70 -16.08 4.68
CA PHE A 30 -9.93 -15.51 5.26
C PHE A 30 -10.81 -16.55 5.98
N ARG A 31 -10.66 -17.84 5.67
CA ARG A 31 -11.36 -18.94 6.38
C ARG A 31 -11.02 -19.00 7.87
N HIS A 32 -9.89 -18.43 8.25
CA HIS A 32 -9.37 -18.45 9.63
C HIS A 32 -9.59 -17.14 10.38
N LEU A 33 -10.18 -16.14 9.73
CA LEU A 33 -10.40 -14.80 10.28
C LEU A 33 -11.89 -14.56 10.48
N LYS A 34 -12.28 -14.13 11.68
CA LYS A 34 -13.64 -13.69 11.97
C LYS A 34 -13.78 -12.19 11.70
N HIS A 35 -15.01 -11.72 11.64
CA HIS A 35 -15.29 -10.29 11.49
C HIS A 35 -14.59 -9.44 12.58
N GLY A 36 -14.50 -9.96 13.82
CA GLY A 36 -13.78 -9.30 14.92
C GLY A 36 -12.26 -9.21 14.75
N ASP A 37 -11.66 -10.04 13.89
CA ASP A 37 -10.24 -9.97 13.54
C ASP A 37 -10.01 -9.02 12.36
N LEU A 38 -10.94 -9.03 11.39
CA LEU A 38 -10.90 -8.18 10.19
C LEU A 38 -11.10 -6.70 10.51
N TYR A 39 -12.09 -6.39 11.35
CA TYR A 39 -12.48 -5.01 11.65
C TYR A 39 -11.33 -4.15 12.21
N PRO A 40 -10.60 -4.57 13.27
CA PRO A 40 -9.51 -3.77 13.82
C PRO A 40 -8.39 -3.51 12.82
N HIS A 41 -8.08 -4.49 11.96
CA HIS A 41 -7.06 -4.34 10.93
C HIS A 41 -7.46 -3.29 9.90
N PHE A 42 -8.64 -3.40 9.29
CA PHE A 42 -9.08 -2.38 8.31
C PHE A 42 -9.29 -1.01 8.94
N TYR A 43 -9.69 -0.94 10.21
CA TYR A 43 -9.78 0.32 10.94
C TYR A 43 -8.40 0.98 11.09
N ALA A 44 -7.38 0.21 11.48
CA ALA A 44 -6.00 0.72 11.58
C ALA A 44 -5.47 1.19 10.21
N LYS A 45 -5.76 0.45 9.14
CA LYS A 45 -5.40 0.86 7.76
C LYS A 45 -6.07 2.18 7.35
N ALA A 46 -7.35 2.36 7.68
CA ALA A 46 -8.06 3.61 7.44
C ALA A 46 -7.45 4.79 8.23
N GLU A 47 -7.10 4.57 9.49
CA GLU A 47 -6.40 5.58 10.31
C GLU A 47 -5.02 5.92 9.73
N GLN A 48 -4.25 4.93 9.25
CA GLN A 48 -2.95 5.18 8.63
C GLN A 48 -3.07 6.07 7.38
N VAL A 49 -4.08 5.83 6.53
CA VAL A 49 -4.36 6.69 5.37
C VAL A 49 -4.63 8.13 5.79
N LEU A 50 -5.36 8.34 6.89
CA LEU A 50 -5.67 9.68 7.37
C LEU A 50 -4.47 10.35 8.03
N ALA A 51 -3.69 9.60 8.81
CA ALA A 51 -2.44 10.06 9.43
C ALA A 51 -1.40 10.48 8.38
N ALA A 52 -1.43 9.90 7.17
CA ALA A 52 -0.62 10.36 6.07
C ALA A 52 -0.89 11.83 5.73
N PHE A 53 -2.14 12.29 5.80
CA PHE A 53 -2.47 13.70 5.50
C PHE A 53 -1.88 14.66 6.52
N ASP A 54 -1.82 14.32 7.81
CA ASP A 54 -1.25 15.20 8.85
C ASP A 54 0.19 15.63 8.55
N LYS A 55 0.91 14.84 7.76
CA LYS A 55 2.31 15.08 7.34
C LYS A 55 2.41 16.07 6.19
N TYR A 56 1.33 16.35 5.46
CA TYR A 56 1.34 17.12 4.22
C TYR A 56 0.36 18.29 4.22
N ARG A 57 -0.83 18.11 4.80
CA ARG A 57 -1.94 19.06 4.71
C ARG A 57 -2.78 19.02 5.98
N SER A 58 -3.25 20.19 6.41
CA SER A 58 -4.23 20.24 7.49
C SER A 58 -5.61 19.82 6.96
N ILE A 59 -6.02 18.61 7.31
CA ILE A 59 -7.40 18.14 7.16
C ILE A 59 -7.98 17.92 8.56
N THR A 60 -9.30 18.06 8.69
CA THR A 60 -10.00 17.60 9.90
C THR A 60 -10.60 16.24 9.57
N TYR A 61 -10.28 15.21 10.34
CA TYR A 61 -10.84 13.88 10.14
C TYR A 61 -11.14 13.17 11.45
N ASN A 62 -11.94 12.11 11.34
CA ASN A 62 -12.16 11.13 12.39
C ASN A 62 -12.70 9.84 11.77
N THR A 63 -12.23 8.70 12.30
CA THR A 63 -12.80 7.40 11.96
C THR A 63 -13.72 6.93 13.07
N LEU A 64 -14.95 6.61 12.70
CA LEU A 64 -16.00 6.17 13.60
C LEU A 64 -16.32 4.70 13.35
N SER A 65 -16.49 3.94 14.43
CA SER A 65 -17.27 2.70 14.34
C SER A 65 -18.70 3.08 14.03
N ALA A 66 -19.26 2.59 12.93
CA ALA A 66 -20.60 2.99 12.52
C ALA A 66 -21.72 2.26 13.27
N GLY A 67 -21.39 1.28 14.13
CA GLY A 67 -22.35 0.54 14.95
C GLY A 67 -23.55 0.04 14.13
N ASP A 68 -24.76 0.22 14.65
CA ASP A 68 -26.03 -0.22 14.02
C ASP A 68 -26.41 0.52 12.72
N ARG A 69 -25.62 1.48 12.21
CA ARG A 69 -25.94 2.25 10.99
C ARG A 69 -25.60 1.51 9.69
N GLY A 70 -25.26 0.24 9.77
CA GLY A 70 -25.13 -0.64 8.60
C GLY A 70 -23.76 -0.61 7.92
N THR A 71 -22.82 0.18 8.42
CA THR A 71 -21.42 0.23 7.98
C THR A 71 -20.51 -0.12 9.14
N ASP A 72 -19.34 -0.67 8.86
CA ASP A 72 -18.43 -1.10 9.92
C ASP A 72 -17.51 0.06 10.30
N ILE A 73 -16.96 0.76 9.30
CA ILE A 73 -16.08 1.91 9.46
C ILE A 73 -16.65 3.09 8.68
N VAL A 74 -16.69 4.27 9.29
CA VAL A 74 -17.00 5.53 8.62
C VAL A 74 -15.87 6.51 8.84
N ILE A 75 -15.25 6.92 7.75
CA ILE A 75 -14.26 7.99 7.73
C ILE A 75 -14.99 9.26 7.39
N ARG A 76 -14.86 10.25 8.27
CA ARG A 76 -15.39 11.60 8.05
C ARG A 76 -14.22 12.53 7.94
N TYR A 77 -14.23 13.39 6.92
CA TYR A 77 -13.15 14.34 6.72
C TYR A 77 -13.64 15.63 6.07
N SER A 78 -12.92 16.72 6.29
CA SER A 78 -13.13 17.99 5.63
C SER A 78 -11.80 18.71 5.39
N CYS A 79 -11.73 19.45 4.29
CA CYS A 79 -10.55 20.23 3.95
C CYS A 79 -10.98 21.56 3.34
N LYS A 80 -10.43 22.67 3.84
CA LYS A 80 -10.76 24.00 3.30
C LYS A 80 -10.35 24.14 1.83
N THR A 81 -9.25 23.53 1.43
CA THR A 81 -8.76 23.63 0.04
C THR A 81 -9.54 22.70 -0.90
N ILE A 82 -9.93 21.50 -0.45
CA ILE A 82 -10.52 20.45 -1.30
C ILE A 82 -12.04 20.40 -1.29
N SER A 83 -12.67 20.71 -0.16
CA SER A 83 -14.11 20.60 0.00
C SER A 83 -14.80 21.91 0.36
N ASP A 84 -14.09 23.05 0.26
CA ASP A 84 -14.58 24.35 0.78
C ASP A 84 -15.02 24.22 2.25
N GLY A 85 -14.32 23.35 3.00
CA GLY A 85 -14.65 23.01 4.38
C GLY A 85 -15.91 22.14 4.56
N LYS A 86 -16.57 21.70 3.48
CA LYS A 86 -17.71 20.77 3.57
C LYS A 86 -17.24 19.39 4.03
N GLU A 87 -18.07 18.78 4.86
CA GLU A 87 -17.85 17.44 5.36
C GLU A 87 -18.10 16.40 4.26
N ARG A 88 -17.19 15.42 4.15
CA ARG A 88 -17.30 14.26 3.27
C ARG A 88 -17.16 12.98 4.08
N HIS A 89 -17.80 11.93 3.60
CA HIS A 89 -17.85 10.62 4.23
C HIS A 89 -17.42 9.52 3.27
N ILE A 90 -16.64 8.59 3.80
CA ILE A 90 -16.35 7.31 3.18
C ILE A 90 -16.88 6.24 4.12
N ALA A 91 -17.71 5.34 3.59
CA ALA A 91 -18.21 4.19 4.30
C ALA A 91 -17.43 2.95 3.89
N ILE A 92 -17.11 2.07 4.84
CA ILE A 92 -16.51 0.78 4.59
C ILE A 92 -17.37 -0.28 5.29
N GLN A 93 -17.74 -1.30 4.53
CA GLN A 93 -18.42 -2.49 5.00
C GLN A 93 -17.55 -3.71 4.73
N ILE A 94 -17.41 -4.58 5.73
CA ILE A 94 -16.62 -5.80 5.72
C ILE A 94 -17.57 -6.99 5.73
N LYS A 95 -17.40 -7.90 4.77
CA LYS A 95 -18.10 -9.18 4.73
C LYS A 95 -17.14 -10.32 4.90
N SER A 96 -17.29 -11.02 6.02
CA SER A 96 -16.43 -12.14 6.43
C SER A 96 -16.79 -13.45 5.74
N PHE A 97 -15.87 -14.41 5.76
CA PHE A 97 -16.06 -15.75 5.22
C PHE A 97 -17.32 -16.44 5.80
N ASP A 98 -17.52 -16.35 7.12
CA ASP A 98 -18.67 -16.97 7.80
C ASP A 98 -20.02 -16.42 7.33
N GLU A 99 -20.09 -15.14 6.95
CA GLU A 99 -21.30 -14.54 6.37
C GLU A 99 -21.58 -15.11 4.97
N PHE A 100 -20.54 -15.44 4.20
CA PHE A 100 -20.69 -16.10 2.91
C PHE A 100 -21.15 -17.57 3.04
N GLU A 101 -20.82 -18.26 4.12
CA GLU A 101 -21.28 -19.64 4.38
C GLU A 101 -22.71 -19.72 4.90
N ASN A 102 -23.06 -18.83 5.84
CA ASN A 102 -24.22 -19.04 6.71
C ASN A 102 -25.38 -18.07 6.47
N ASP A 103 -25.18 -17.01 5.68
CA ASP A 103 -26.20 -15.99 5.45
C ASP A 103 -26.80 -16.14 4.06
N ASP A 104 -27.94 -16.82 3.91
CA ASP A 104 -28.61 -16.97 2.61
C ASP A 104 -29.05 -15.63 2.00
N ASP A 105 -29.41 -14.67 2.86
CA ASP A 105 -29.92 -13.34 2.48
C ASP A 105 -28.82 -12.25 2.41
N LEU A 106 -27.55 -12.65 2.32
CA LEU A 106 -26.39 -11.75 2.37
C LEU A 106 -26.53 -10.55 1.43
N PHE A 107 -26.91 -10.78 0.17
CA PHE A 107 -27.04 -9.72 -0.82
C PHE A 107 -28.13 -8.72 -0.45
N SER A 108 -29.31 -9.20 -0.04
CA SER A 108 -30.41 -8.35 0.42
C SER A 108 -29.97 -7.45 1.59
N LYS A 109 -29.17 -7.99 2.53
CA LYS A 109 -28.61 -7.25 3.67
C LYS A 109 -27.55 -6.24 3.23
N ILE A 110 -26.69 -6.57 2.27
CA ILE A 110 -25.72 -5.63 1.69
C ILE A 110 -26.47 -4.45 1.04
N SER A 111 -27.43 -4.73 0.17
CA SER A 111 -28.21 -3.70 -0.54
C SER A 111 -28.97 -2.79 0.42
N ALA A 112 -29.59 -3.35 1.47
CA ALA A 112 -30.26 -2.56 2.50
C ALA A 112 -29.30 -1.63 3.26
N ARG A 113 -28.07 -2.09 3.54
CA ARG A 113 -27.05 -1.30 4.25
C ARG A 113 -26.45 -0.18 3.40
N ILE A 114 -26.23 -0.44 2.11
CA ILE A 114 -25.82 0.57 1.13
C ILE A 114 -26.89 1.66 1.07
N TYR A 115 -28.15 1.28 0.86
CA TYR A 115 -29.28 2.22 0.79
C TYR A 115 -29.40 3.08 2.06
N ASN A 116 -29.27 2.47 3.24
CA ASN A 116 -29.32 3.19 4.52
C ASN A 116 -28.17 4.21 4.65
N SER A 117 -26.97 3.87 4.16
CA SER A 117 -25.80 4.77 4.20
C SER A 117 -25.95 5.92 3.21
N GLU A 118 -26.42 5.65 2.00
CA GLU A 118 -26.75 6.69 1.02
C GLU A 118 -27.79 7.67 1.56
N LYS A 119 -28.80 7.17 2.26
CA LYS A 119 -29.81 8.01 2.91
C LYS A 119 -29.25 8.79 4.10
N ALA A 120 -28.39 8.19 4.90
CA ALA A 120 -27.86 8.83 6.11
C ALA A 120 -26.88 9.97 5.82
N TYR A 121 -26.08 9.82 4.75
CA TYR A 121 -25.01 10.75 4.41
C TYR A 121 -25.30 11.55 3.13
N GLU A 122 -26.34 11.19 2.38
CA GLU A 122 -26.84 11.89 1.19
C GLU A 122 -25.71 12.24 0.18
N THR A 123 -25.55 13.53 -0.10
CA THR A 123 -24.53 14.06 -1.01
C THR A 123 -23.13 14.09 -0.40
N ALA A 124 -23.01 13.96 0.93
CA ALA A 124 -21.73 13.91 1.63
C ALA A 124 -21.09 12.52 1.55
N LEU A 125 -21.83 11.45 1.19
CA LEU A 125 -21.24 10.15 0.90
C LEU A 125 -20.52 10.20 -0.45
N GLU A 126 -19.20 10.13 -0.39
CA GLU A 126 -18.33 10.17 -1.58
C GLU A 126 -18.08 8.76 -2.14
N ARG A 127 -17.79 7.81 -1.24
CA ARG A 127 -17.53 6.41 -1.58
C ARG A 127 -18.06 5.46 -0.51
N TYR A 128 -18.48 4.29 -0.97
CA TYR A 128 -18.85 3.14 -0.16
C TYR A 128 -18.03 1.94 -0.60
N TYR A 129 -17.10 1.48 0.25
CA TYR A 129 -16.29 0.29 -0.02
C TYR A 129 -16.95 -0.93 0.60
N LEU A 130 -17.17 -1.97 -0.21
CA LEU A 130 -17.63 -3.28 0.23
C LEU A 130 -16.47 -4.27 0.11
N LEU A 131 -15.82 -4.57 1.22
CA LEU A 131 -14.70 -5.52 1.30
C LEU A 131 -15.25 -6.94 1.42
N LEU A 132 -15.01 -7.76 0.40
CA LEU A 132 -15.43 -9.17 0.38
C LEU A 132 -14.29 -10.05 0.91
N CYS A 133 -14.20 -10.20 2.22
CA CYS A 133 -13.19 -10.99 2.92
C CYS A 133 -13.58 -12.47 2.98
N THR A 134 -13.56 -13.12 1.82
CA THR A 134 -13.93 -14.53 1.66
C THR A 134 -12.97 -15.26 0.73
N ASP A 135 -13.14 -16.57 0.57
CA ASP A 135 -12.34 -17.36 -0.37
C ASP A 135 -12.86 -17.19 -1.80
N GLN A 136 -12.00 -16.70 -2.70
CA GLN A 136 -12.34 -16.47 -4.11
C GLN A 136 -12.73 -17.77 -4.83
N GLY A 137 -12.02 -18.86 -4.60
CA GLY A 137 -12.25 -20.14 -5.26
C GLY A 137 -13.55 -20.78 -4.79
N LYS A 138 -13.80 -20.76 -3.49
CA LYS A 138 -15.01 -21.36 -2.90
C LYS A 138 -16.29 -20.58 -3.22
N HIS A 139 -16.23 -19.24 -3.20
CA HIS A 139 -17.40 -18.37 -3.31
C HIS A 139 -17.49 -17.58 -4.61
N LEU A 140 -16.78 -18.02 -5.66
CA LEU A 140 -16.64 -17.31 -6.93
C LEU A 140 -17.97 -16.80 -7.51
N GLU A 141 -18.97 -17.69 -7.63
CA GLU A 141 -20.26 -17.35 -8.23
C GLU A 141 -21.03 -16.32 -7.39
N ARG A 142 -20.92 -16.42 -6.06
CA ARG A 142 -21.56 -15.49 -5.13
C ARG A 142 -20.91 -14.10 -5.19
N VAL A 143 -19.58 -14.06 -5.23
CA VAL A 143 -18.81 -12.82 -5.42
C VAL A 143 -19.18 -12.16 -6.75
N ARG A 144 -19.21 -12.92 -7.86
CA ARG A 144 -19.59 -12.42 -9.19
C ARG A 144 -21.00 -11.85 -9.23
N ALA A 145 -21.96 -12.50 -8.56
CA ALA A 145 -23.32 -12.01 -8.47
C ALA A 145 -23.37 -10.65 -7.75
N ILE A 146 -22.70 -10.52 -6.59
CA ILE A 146 -22.62 -9.25 -5.85
C ILE A 146 -21.97 -8.15 -6.70
N CYS A 147 -20.84 -8.44 -7.35
CA CYS A 147 -20.15 -7.49 -8.22
C CYS A 147 -21.05 -7.02 -9.37
N THR A 148 -21.78 -7.94 -10.00
CA THR A 148 -22.67 -7.63 -11.13
C THR A 148 -23.83 -6.72 -10.73
N GLU A 149 -24.49 -7.05 -9.63
CA GLU A 149 -25.64 -6.29 -9.13
C GLU A 149 -25.27 -4.87 -8.69
N LEU A 150 -24.07 -4.68 -8.13
CA LEU A 150 -23.63 -3.39 -7.60
C LEU A 150 -22.85 -2.53 -8.61
N LYS A 151 -22.55 -3.06 -9.81
CA LYS A 151 -21.70 -2.41 -10.82
C LYS A 151 -22.22 -1.04 -11.26
N GLU A 152 -23.54 -0.88 -11.33
CA GLU A 152 -24.17 0.34 -11.83
C GLU A 152 -24.23 1.46 -10.77
N ASN A 153 -23.86 1.20 -9.51
CA ASN A 153 -23.80 2.23 -8.48
C ASN A 153 -22.41 2.91 -8.46
N PRO A 154 -22.28 4.18 -8.92
CA PRO A 154 -20.99 4.85 -9.06
C PRO A 154 -20.34 5.26 -7.73
N LYS A 155 -21.07 5.15 -6.61
CA LYS A 155 -20.53 5.40 -5.27
C LYS A 155 -20.00 4.13 -4.60
N VAL A 156 -20.44 2.95 -5.05
CA VAL A 156 -20.07 1.68 -4.45
C VAL A 156 -18.86 1.10 -5.16
N VAL A 157 -17.85 0.75 -4.38
CA VAL A 157 -16.66 0.02 -4.83
C VAL A 157 -16.70 -1.34 -4.16
N VAL A 158 -16.98 -2.38 -4.94
CA VAL A 158 -16.84 -3.76 -4.47
C VAL A 158 -15.37 -4.14 -4.58
N VAL A 159 -14.76 -4.46 -3.44
CA VAL A 159 -13.37 -4.92 -3.36
C VAL A 159 -13.41 -6.44 -3.29
N GLU A 160 -13.00 -7.07 -4.39
CA GLU A 160 -12.99 -8.53 -4.53
C GLU A 160 -12.01 -9.19 -3.55
N PRO A 161 -12.21 -10.47 -3.20
CA PRO A 161 -11.35 -11.20 -2.26
C PRO A 161 -9.84 -11.05 -2.45
N ARG A 162 -9.35 -11.09 -3.68
CA ARG A 162 -7.91 -11.00 -3.97
C ARG A 162 -7.35 -9.63 -3.62
N ASN A 163 -8.08 -8.58 -3.96
CA ASN A 163 -7.75 -7.20 -3.60
C ASN A 163 -7.91 -6.96 -2.09
N ALA A 164 -8.99 -7.48 -1.49
CA ALA A 164 -9.26 -7.35 -0.07
C ALA A 164 -8.17 -8.04 0.77
N TRP A 165 -7.70 -9.22 0.33
CA TRP A 165 -6.61 -9.94 0.99
C TRP A 165 -5.30 -9.17 0.89
N PHE A 166 -4.96 -8.68 -0.30
CA PHE A 166 -3.75 -7.88 -0.49
C PHE A 166 -3.79 -6.63 0.40
N PHE A 167 -4.89 -5.88 0.40
CA PHE A 167 -5.04 -4.70 1.24
C PHE A 167 -5.01 -5.01 2.74
N PHE A 168 -5.57 -6.17 3.15
CA PHE A 168 -5.50 -6.64 4.53
C PHE A 168 -4.05 -6.95 4.97
N ALA A 169 -3.28 -7.60 4.09
CA ALA A 169 -1.90 -8.01 4.36
C ALA A 169 -0.86 -6.89 4.09
N MET A 170 -1.25 -5.81 3.42
CA MET A 170 -0.39 -4.69 3.06
C MET A 170 0.26 -4.07 4.30
N GLU A 171 1.57 -3.86 4.28
CA GLU A 171 2.30 -3.21 5.37
C GLU A 171 2.03 -1.71 5.46
N ASP A 172 2.20 -1.13 6.65
CA ASP A 172 1.97 0.31 6.85
C ASP A 172 2.95 1.17 6.03
N ALA A 173 4.20 0.73 5.89
CA ALA A 173 5.20 1.37 5.03
C ALA A 173 4.76 1.44 3.55
N MET A 174 4.04 0.43 3.05
CA MET A 174 3.50 0.46 1.69
C MET A 174 2.37 1.48 1.54
N ILE A 175 1.50 1.57 2.55
CA ILE A 175 0.41 2.57 2.57
C ILE A 175 0.98 3.97 2.56
N ASP A 176 2.03 4.20 3.35
CA ASP A 176 2.75 5.45 3.41
C ASP A 176 3.39 5.81 2.06
N ALA A 177 4.03 4.84 1.39
CA ALA A 177 4.64 5.02 0.08
C ALA A 177 3.61 5.37 -1.01
N VAL A 178 2.49 4.64 -1.06
CA VAL A 178 1.41 4.92 -2.01
C VAL A 178 0.82 6.30 -1.74
N SER A 179 0.55 6.61 -0.48
CA SER A 179 0.03 7.92 -0.07
C SER A 179 0.98 9.06 -0.47
N ASP A 180 2.28 8.89 -0.24
CA ASP A 180 3.30 9.88 -0.61
C ASP A 180 3.38 10.09 -2.12
N SER A 181 3.35 8.99 -2.88
CA SER A 181 3.43 9.01 -4.34
C SER A 181 2.31 9.84 -4.98
N LEU A 182 1.12 9.80 -4.39
CA LEU A 182 -0.05 10.53 -4.86
C LEU A 182 -0.02 12.00 -4.45
N MET A 183 0.45 12.31 -3.24
CA MET A 183 0.40 13.67 -2.68
C MET A 183 1.27 14.68 -3.43
N TYR A 184 2.46 14.26 -3.88
CA TYR A 184 3.43 15.14 -4.56
C TYR A 184 4.16 14.42 -5.70
N PRO A 185 3.45 14.08 -6.80
CA PRO A 185 4.05 13.35 -7.91
C PRO A 185 5.17 14.13 -8.62
N GLU A 186 5.08 15.47 -8.60
CA GLU A 186 5.99 16.40 -9.29
C GLU A 186 7.15 16.93 -8.42
N ASP A 187 7.32 16.40 -7.20
CA ASP A 187 8.45 16.81 -6.37
C ASP A 187 9.79 16.46 -7.07
N TYR A 188 10.70 17.43 -7.07
CA TYR A 188 11.96 17.30 -7.80
C TYR A 188 12.82 16.15 -7.27
N VAL A 189 12.92 15.98 -5.95
CA VAL A 189 13.73 14.93 -5.32
C VAL A 189 13.11 13.56 -5.62
N ARG A 190 11.79 13.42 -5.49
CA ARG A 190 11.06 12.20 -5.83
C ARG A 190 11.27 11.79 -7.30
N ARG A 191 11.20 12.75 -8.23
CA ARG A 191 11.48 12.48 -9.65
C ARG A 191 12.93 12.09 -9.89
N GLN A 192 13.89 12.78 -9.26
CA GLN A 192 15.31 12.43 -9.36
C GLN A 192 15.60 11.02 -8.82
N ALA A 193 14.97 10.61 -7.71
CA ALA A 193 15.14 9.26 -7.17
C ALA A 193 14.63 8.18 -8.15
N ARG A 194 13.48 8.43 -8.80
CA ARG A 194 12.94 7.54 -9.85
C ARG A 194 13.87 7.46 -11.06
N GLU A 195 14.44 8.59 -11.50
CA GLU A 195 15.41 8.63 -12.59
C GLU A 195 16.70 7.85 -12.24
N GLN A 196 17.18 7.97 -10.98
CA GLN A 196 18.37 7.26 -10.51
C GLN A 196 18.23 5.74 -10.61
N VAL A 197 17.05 5.20 -10.32
CA VAL A 197 16.79 3.73 -10.34
C VAL A 197 16.18 3.24 -11.65
N ALA A 198 16.06 4.09 -12.67
CA ALA A 198 15.35 3.71 -13.88
C ALA A 198 15.94 2.47 -14.56
N GLY A 199 15.09 1.47 -14.84
CA GLY A 199 15.38 0.28 -15.64
C GLY A 199 16.26 -0.79 -14.98
N ILE A 200 16.36 -0.80 -13.64
CA ILE A 200 17.15 -1.79 -12.89
C ILE A 200 16.35 -3.04 -12.53
N GLY A 201 15.02 -2.96 -12.50
CA GLY A 201 14.09 -4.00 -12.09
C GLY A 201 13.89 -4.06 -10.56
N LYS A 202 12.72 -4.52 -10.13
CA LYS A 202 12.27 -4.55 -8.72
C LYS A 202 13.21 -5.31 -7.79
N ARG A 203 13.65 -6.50 -8.18
CA ARG A 203 14.58 -7.33 -7.40
C ARG A 203 15.89 -6.60 -7.10
N ARG A 204 16.48 -5.94 -8.11
CA ARG A 204 17.72 -5.17 -7.96
C ARG A 204 17.53 -3.90 -7.17
N LEU A 205 16.37 -3.25 -7.31
CA LEU A 205 15.98 -2.13 -6.46
C LEU A 205 15.96 -2.55 -4.98
N ILE A 206 15.33 -3.67 -4.64
CA ILE A 206 15.29 -4.18 -3.26
C ILE A 206 16.70 -4.43 -2.73
N LEU A 207 17.56 -5.07 -3.53
CA LEU A 207 18.96 -5.30 -3.16
C LEU A 207 19.71 -3.98 -2.92
N LEU A 208 19.59 -3.01 -3.84
CA LEU A 208 20.23 -1.70 -3.73
C LEU A 208 19.79 -0.98 -2.45
N LEU A 209 18.48 -0.92 -2.20
CA LEU A 209 17.92 -0.23 -1.03
C LEU A 209 18.36 -0.89 0.28
N SER A 210 18.36 -2.23 0.33
CA SER A 210 18.80 -2.99 1.50
C SER A 210 20.27 -2.73 1.81
N CYS A 211 21.14 -2.77 0.79
CA CYS A 211 22.56 -2.45 0.94
C CYS A 211 22.79 -1.00 1.36
N LEU A 212 22.07 -0.06 0.76
CA LEU A 212 22.20 1.37 1.04
C LEU A 212 21.80 1.69 2.48
N ILE A 213 20.64 1.20 2.92
CA ILE A 213 20.12 1.46 4.27
C ILE A 213 21.02 0.78 5.31
N HIS A 214 21.43 -0.47 5.09
CA HIS A 214 22.39 -1.14 5.97
C HIS A 214 23.71 -0.37 6.10
N ALA A 215 24.27 0.09 4.99
CA ALA A 215 25.52 0.84 5.00
C ALA A 215 25.38 2.15 5.81
N ILE A 216 24.28 2.89 5.61
CA ILE A 216 24.00 4.13 6.35
C ILE A 216 23.80 3.87 7.85
N GLU A 217 22.98 2.89 8.22
CA GLU A 217 22.58 2.68 9.63
C GLU A 217 23.66 1.97 10.45
N GLU A 218 24.30 0.93 9.91
CA GLU A 218 25.21 0.08 10.68
C GLU A 218 26.66 0.52 10.59
N LYS A 219 27.06 1.15 9.47
CA LYS A 219 28.45 1.52 9.21
C LYS A 219 28.67 3.02 9.22
N GLY A 220 27.63 3.83 9.04
CA GLY A 220 27.75 5.28 8.88
C GLY A 220 28.59 5.68 7.66
N CYS A 221 28.72 4.78 6.69
CA CYS A 221 29.47 4.96 5.45
C CYS A 221 28.73 4.25 4.30
N PHE A 222 29.24 4.35 3.07
CA PHE A 222 28.60 3.77 1.89
C PHE A 222 29.23 2.43 1.48
N THR A 223 29.64 1.60 2.43
CA THR A 223 30.27 0.30 2.17
C THR A 223 29.46 -0.86 2.73
N VAL A 224 29.33 -1.94 1.97
CA VAL A 224 28.62 -3.18 2.35
C VAL A 224 29.51 -4.40 2.12
N SER A 225 29.48 -5.36 3.03
CA SER A 225 30.27 -6.61 2.90
C SER A 225 29.64 -7.58 1.91
N ASP A 226 30.46 -8.42 1.27
CA ASP A 226 29.98 -9.50 0.38
C ASP A 226 29.00 -10.45 1.10
N ASP A 227 29.24 -10.73 2.37
CA ASP A 227 28.41 -11.64 3.18
C ASP A 227 26.97 -11.14 3.31
N PHE A 228 26.79 -9.85 3.63
CA PHE A 228 25.47 -9.21 3.68
C PHE A 228 24.74 -9.26 2.34
N VAL A 229 25.47 -9.01 1.24
CA VAL A 229 24.88 -9.02 -0.11
C VAL A 229 24.38 -10.43 -0.46
N MET A 230 25.18 -11.47 -0.18
CA MET A 230 24.85 -12.85 -0.54
C MET A 230 23.77 -13.48 0.35
N HIS A 231 23.58 -12.95 1.57
CA HIS A 231 22.55 -13.39 2.52
C HIS A 231 21.49 -12.32 2.77
N ASN A 232 21.14 -11.55 1.73
CA ASN A 232 20.19 -10.45 1.88
C ASN A 232 18.75 -10.96 2.12
N ASP A 233 18.24 -10.76 3.34
CA ASP A 233 16.92 -11.25 3.76
C ASP A 233 15.76 -10.67 2.93
N HIS A 234 15.81 -9.38 2.57
CA HIS A 234 14.76 -8.75 1.77
C HIS A 234 14.64 -9.33 0.36
N VAL A 235 15.76 -9.67 -0.29
CA VAL A 235 15.71 -10.34 -1.59
C VAL A 235 15.19 -11.77 -1.45
N GLN A 236 15.60 -12.50 -0.41
CA GLN A 236 15.08 -13.86 -0.16
C GLN A 236 13.57 -13.85 0.09
N GLU A 237 13.06 -12.87 0.83
CA GLU A 237 11.62 -12.68 1.03
C GLU A 237 10.90 -12.36 -0.29
N PHE A 238 11.46 -11.47 -1.10
CA PHE A 238 10.93 -11.15 -2.42
C PHE A 238 10.83 -12.39 -3.33
N GLU A 239 11.88 -13.21 -3.39
CA GLU A 239 11.92 -14.44 -4.18
C GLU A 239 10.93 -15.50 -3.71
N LYS A 240 10.71 -15.62 -2.40
CA LYS A 240 9.70 -16.54 -1.84
C LYS A 240 8.30 -16.18 -2.34
N ASN A 241 8.02 -14.90 -2.49
CA ASN A 241 6.75 -14.38 -2.99
C ASN A 241 6.70 -14.32 -4.53
N ASN A 242 7.84 -14.37 -5.22
CA ASN A 242 7.96 -14.32 -6.67
C ASN A 242 8.94 -15.41 -7.17
N PRO A 243 8.53 -16.70 -7.15
CA PRO A 243 9.44 -17.81 -7.46
C PRO A 243 10.00 -17.77 -8.90
N GLU A 244 9.30 -17.11 -9.82
CA GLU A 244 9.73 -16.94 -11.22
C GLU A 244 10.87 -15.93 -11.37
N ASP A 245 11.07 -15.04 -10.39
CA ASP A 245 12.11 -14.00 -10.39
C ASP A 245 13.40 -14.46 -9.68
N HIS A 246 13.55 -15.76 -9.43
CA HIS A 246 14.77 -16.31 -8.81
C HIS A 246 15.95 -16.24 -9.79
N ALA A 247 17.00 -15.52 -9.41
CA ALA A 247 18.23 -15.30 -10.14
C ALA A 247 19.42 -15.32 -9.18
N SER A 248 20.64 -15.31 -9.71
CA SER A 248 21.82 -15.23 -8.84
C SER A 248 22.05 -13.80 -8.35
N LEU A 249 22.16 -13.60 -7.02
CA LEU A 249 22.57 -12.32 -6.44
C LEU A 249 23.91 -11.81 -7.01
N SER A 250 24.83 -12.72 -7.37
CA SER A 250 26.08 -12.34 -8.00
C SER A 250 25.88 -11.71 -9.38
N GLU A 251 24.88 -12.15 -10.14
CA GLU A 251 24.57 -11.59 -11.46
C GLU A 251 23.94 -10.20 -11.32
N ASP A 252 23.09 -10.01 -10.30
CA ASP A 252 22.50 -8.69 -10.00
C ASP A 252 23.57 -7.66 -9.60
N VAL A 253 24.53 -8.07 -8.77
CA VAL A 253 25.66 -7.23 -8.39
C VAL A 253 26.46 -6.83 -9.62
N VAL A 254 26.82 -7.78 -10.48
CA VAL A 254 27.56 -7.51 -11.73
C VAL A 254 26.79 -6.57 -12.65
N ALA A 255 25.46 -6.72 -12.73
CA ALA A 255 24.62 -5.83 -13.53
C ALA A 255 24.52 -4.39 -12.98
N MET A 256 24.76 -4.21 -11.68
CA MET A 256 24.74 -2.91 -11.00
C MET A 256 26.12 -2.29 -10.82
N GLU A 257 27.19 -3.05 -11.08
CA GLU A 257 28.57 -2.59 -10.99
C GLU A 257 28.86 -1.46 -12.01
N GLY A 258 29.61 -0.45 -11.58
CA GLY A 258 29.90 0.75 -12.37
C GLY A 258 28.76 1.77 -12.43
N ARG A 259 27.54 1.42 -11.98
CA ARG A 259 26.42 2.37 -11.82
C ARG A 259 26.12 2.66 -10.36
N PHE A 260 25.96 1.64 -9.54
CA PHE A 260 25.65 1.77 -8.11
C PHE A 260 26.75 1.23 -7.21
N PHE A 261 27.37 0.12 -7.61
CA PHE A 261 28.43 -0.50 -6.84
C PHE A 261 29.78 -0.35 -7.51
N PHE A 262 30.83 -0.26 -6.70
CA PHE A 262 32.19 -0.52 -7.14
C PHE A 262 32.94 -1.36 -6.13
N ARG A 263 33.84 -2.20 -6.64
CA ARG A 263 34.67 -3.08 -5.84
C ARG A 263 36.10 -2.56 -5.86
N GLU A 264 36.64 -2.23 -4.69
CA GLU A 264 38.07 -2.02 -4.54
C GLU A 264 38.80 -3.37 -4.52
N ALA A 265 39.96 -3.45 -5.18
CA ALA A 265 40.68 -4.71 -5.38
C ALA A 265 41.10 -5.41 -4.07
N ASP A 266 41.19 -4.67 -2.97
CA ASP A 266 41.74 -5.13 -1.68
C ASP A 266 40.71 -5.13 -0.53
N VAL A 267 39.43 -4.89 -0.80
CA VAL A 267 38.37 -4.82 0.22
C VAL A 267 37.33 -5.91 -0.02
N ALA A 268 37.00 -6.67 1.04
CA ALA A 268 35.92 -7.65 1.03
C ALA A 268 34.57 -6.93 1.10
N GLY A 269 34.05 -6.50 -0.05
CA GLY A 269 32.75 -5.84 -0.15
C GLY A 269 32.62 -4.91 -1.36
N PHE A 270 31.63 -4.03 -1.28
CA PHE A 270 31.29 -3.04 -2.28
C PHE A 270 31.12 -1.67 -1.63
N GLU A 271 31.55 -0.64 -2.34
CA GLU A 271 31.16 0.73 -2.03
C GLU A 271 30.03 1.18 -2.97
N ILE A 272 29.13 2.00 -2.44
CA ILE A 272 27.97 2.54 -3.14
C ILE A 272 28.30 3.94 -3.64
N TYR A 273 28.12 4.18 -4.94
CA TYR A 273 28.30 5.50 -5.53
C TYR A 273 27.25 6.49 -5.00
N GLN A 274 27.67 7.37 -4.08
CA GLN A 274 26.78 8.34 -3.44
C GLN A 274 26.05 9.23 -4.43
N ASP A 275 26.72 9.68 -5.49
CA ASP A 275 26.14 10.52 -6.53
C ASP A 275 24.98 9.81 -7.27
N SER A 276 25.08 8.49 -7.41
CA SER A 276 24.07 7.65 -8.07
C SER A 276 22.83 7.40 -7.21
N VAL A 277 22.89 7.66 -5.90
CA VAL A 277 21.79 7.36 -4.95
C VAL A 277 21.39 8.57 -4.09
N SER A 278 21.94 9.76 -4.36
CA SER A 278 21.76 10.95 -3.53
C SER A 278 20.30 11.34 -3.28
N ALA A 279 19.42 11.22 -4.29
CA ALA A 279 18.00 11.50 -4.12
C ALA A 279 17.29 10.40 -3.32
N ILE A 280 17.70 9.14 -3.49
CA ILE A 280 17.20 8.00 -2.69
C ILE A 280 17.57 8.18 -1.22
N VAL A 281 18.80 8.61 -0.92
CA VAL A 281 19.24 8.92 0.45
C VAL A 281 18.41 10.05 1.07
N ALA A 282 18.09 11.08 0.30
CA ALA A 282 17.21 12.15 0.76
C ALA A 282 15.80 11.63 1.10
N LEU A 283 15.23 10.76 0.25
CA LEU A 283 13.94 10.12 0.52
C LEU A 283 13.99 9.19 1.74
N TYR A 284 15.07 8.45 1.94
CA TYR A 284 15.26 7.61 3.12
C TYR A 284 15.21 8.44 4.42
N TYR A 285 15.91 9.58 4.47
CA TYR A 285 15.86 10.44 5.65
C TYR A 285 14.50 11.15 5.83
N ASP A 286 13.84 11.53 4.74
CA ASP A 286 12.45 12.02 4.82
C ASP A 286 11.53 10.94 5.39
N ALA A 287 11.64 9.70 4.90
CA ALA A 287 10.87 8.56 5.37
C ALA A 287 11.07 8.33 6.88
N LYS A 288 12.33 8.32 7.33
CA LYS A 288 12.70 8.14 8.74
C LYS A 288 12.16 9.25 9.64
N VAL A 289 12.21 10.51 9.21
CA VAL A 289 11.76 11.65 10.04
C VAL A 289 10.24 11.83 10.00
N ARG A 290 9.64 11.70 8.81
CA ARG A 290 8.22 11.98 8.57
C ARG A 290 7.32 10.83 9.04
N TYR A 291 7.78 9.59 8.88
CA TYR A 291 7.00 8.39 9.18
C TYR A 291 7.54 7.62 10.39
N GLY A 292 8.78 7.86 10.81
CA GLY A 292 9.40 7.11 11.90
C GLY A 292 9.86 5.72 11.49
N HIS A 293 10.03 5.47 10.18
CA HIS A 293 10.37 4.14 9.67
C HIS A 293 11.71 3.62 10.21
N THR A 294 11.71 2.34 10.57
CA THR A 294 12.94 1.55 10.80
C THR A 294 13.68 1.28 9.48
N GLY A 295 14.89 0.71 9.55
CA GLY A 295 15.64 0.33 8.35
C GLY A 295 14.83 -0.59 7.42
N ASP A 296 14.22 -1.64 7.98
CA ASP A 296 13.40 -2.59 7.23
C ASP A 296 12.19 -1.90 6.61
N GLU A 297 11.41 -1.16 7.41
CA GLU A 297 10.24 -0.42 6.93
C GLU A 297 10.60 0.57 5.82
N ALA A 298 11.79 1.19 5.90
CA ALA A 298 12.27 2.08 4.85
C ALA A 298 12.59 1.36 3.54
N VAL A 299 13.07 0.11 3.58
CA VAL A 299 13.24 -0.73 2.38
C VAL A 299 11.87 -0.98 1.73
N HIS A 300 10.86 -1.38 2.51
CA HIS A 300 9.51 -1.63 2.00
C HIS A 300 8.85 -0.34 1.46
N TYR A 301 9.01 0.77 2.17
CA TYR A 301 8.54 2.09 1.72
C TYR A 301 9.18 2.50 0.40
N LEU A 302 10.51 2.53 0.32
CA LEU A 302 11.23 3.03 -0.85
C LEU A 302 11.08 2.10 -2.06
N SER A 303 11.05 0.79 -1.84
CA SER A 303 10.84 -0.17 -2.93
C SER A 303 9.44 0.00 -3.55
N THR A 304 8.41 0.16 -2.72
CA THR A 304 7.03 0.45 -3.16
C THR A 304 6.96 1.79 -3.88
N PHE A 305 7.57 2.84 -3.31
CA PHE A 305 7.54 4.19 -3.86
C PHE A 305 8.22 4.29 -5.24
N LEU A 306 9.31 3.54 -5.44
CA LEU A 306 10.15 3.60 -6.64
C LEU A 306 9.81 2.50 -7.68
N GLU A 307 8.95 1.53 -7.33
CA GLU A 307 8.65 0.34 -8.14
C GLU A 307 8.28 0.67 -9.59
N GLN A 308 7.42 1.66 -9.81
CA GLN A 308 6.91 2.00 -11.15
C GLN A 308 7.99 2.52 -12.12
N SER A 309 9.15 2.92 -11.60
CA SER A 309 10.28 3.44 -12.40
C SER A 309 11.43 2.44 -12.50
N ALA A 310 11.47 1.44 -11.63
CA ALA A 310 12.54 0.46 -11.55
C ALA A 310 12.54 -0.51 -12.73
#